data_AF-A0A443S3X4-F1
#
_entry.id   AF-A0A443S3X4-F1
#
_cell.length_a   1.000
_cell.length_b   1.000
_cell.length_c   1.000
_cell.angle_alpha   90.00
_cell.angle_beta   90.00
_cell.angle_gamma   90.00
#
_symmetry.space_group_name_H-M   'P 1'
#
loop_
_entity.id
_entity.type
_entity.pdbx_description
1 polymer ?
#
loop_
_entity_poly.entity_id
_entity_poly.type
_entity_poly.pdbx_seq_one_letter_code
_entity_poly.pdbx_strand_id
1 'polypeptide(L)'
;MHLLNTIDSMVDKTFDVTHMIAQHVCLTTIDVLTGIYNRDFLWNEIDNVLDFIHLTQKAATTRIVNPFLWSDFIYALTQKGKELQLKYNCFIKTFEALKNKDVIAGNKDDIYSLIDQINKLRQYDSTINDITPIHELLGFLIAGYETSALTIIAALFFMGVDEEVQNKAREEIKLIFEENKNEDL
;
A
#
# COMPACT_ATOMS: atom_id res chain seq x y z
N MET A 1 11.33 -13.48 13.74
CA MET A 1 12.25 -13.06 14.84
C MET A 1 12.90 -11.69 14.58
N HIS A 2 13.12 -11.28 13.32
CA HIS A 2 13.71 -9.97 13.00
C HIS A 2 12.83 -8.78 13.43
N LEU A 3 11.50 -8.87 13.25
CA LEU A 3 10.55 -7.81 13.62
C LEU A 3 10.54 -7.52 15.12
N LEU A 4 10.51 -8.57 15.96
CA LEU A 4 10.50 -8.45 17.42
C LEU A 4 11.80 -7.84 17.97
N ASN A 5 12.95 -8.27 17.45
CA ASN A 5 14.24 -7.71 17.85
C ASN A 5 14.39 -6.25 17.40
N THR A 6 13.84 -5.89 16.24
CA THR A 6 13.82 -4.50 15.77
C THR A 6 12.91 -3.63 16.63
N ILE A 7 11.72 -4.13 16.99
CA ILE A 7 10.79 -3.46 17.91
C ILE A 7 11.46 -3.22 19.26
N ASP A 8 12.04 -4.25 19.90
CA ASP A 8 12.70 -4.14 21.22
C ASP A 8 13.87 -3.15 21.22
N SER A 9 14.63 -3.05 20.13
CA SER A 9 15.74 -2.09 20.01
C SER A 9 15.29 -0.63 19.80
N MET A 10 14.02 -0.41 19.45
CA MET A 10 13.46 0.90 19.11
C MET A 10 12.49 1.44 20.17
N VAL A 11 12.09 0.64 21.16
CA VAL A 11 11.18 1.07 22.25
C VAL A 11 11.67 2.32 22.99
N ASP A 12 12.99 2.50 23.16
CA ASP A 12 13.58 3.66 23.84
C ASP A 12 13.72 4.92 22.96
N LYS A 13 13.45 4.84 21.66
CA LYS A 13 13.56 5.96 20.70
C LYS A 13 12.22 6.17 20.01
N THR A 14 11.35 7.03 20.55
CA THR A 14 10.11 7.55 19.94
C THR A 14 9.64 6.71 18.74
N PHE A 15 9.20 5.48 19.03
CA PHE A 15 8.93 4.49 18.01
C PHE A 15 7.61 4.84 17.33
N ASP A 16 7.67 5.29 16.08
CA ASP A 16 6.46 5.60 15.32
C ASP A 16 5.84 4.31 14.77
N VAL A 17 5.06 3.66 15.63
CA VAL A 17 4.27 2.46 15.30
C VAL A 17 3.34 2.73 14.11
N THR A 18 2.81 3.96 13.99
CA THR A 18 1.87 4.33 12.93
C THR A 18 2.57 4.31 11.58
N HIS A 19 3.75 4.94 11.50
CA HIS A 19 4.56 4.93 10.27
C HIS A 19 5.00 3.52 9.87
N MET A 20 5.42 2.70 10.84
CA MET A 20 5.83 1.32 10.56
C MET A 20 4.67 0.46 10.03
N ILE A 21 3.48 0.54 10.65
CA ILE A 21 2.28 -0.14 10.16
C ILE A 21 1.96 0.37 8.76
N ALA A 22 2.04 1.67 8.54
CA ALA A 22 1.75 2.26 7.26
C ALA A 22 2.64 1.71 6.12
N GLN A 23 3.96 1.63 6.35
CA GLN A 23 4.90 1.05 5.40
C GLN A 23 4.57 -0.42 5.08
N HIS A 24 4.30 -1.23 6.09
CA HIS A 24 4.02 -2.66 5.89
C HIS A 24 2.69 -2.88 5.17
N VAL A 25 1.63 -2.18 5.55
CA VAL A 25 0.31 -2.29 4.90
C VAL A 25 0.39 -1.80 3.46
N CYS A 26 1.09 -0.70 3.20
CA CYS A 26 1.29 -0.20 1.84
C CYS A 26 2.07 -1.21 0.99
N LEU A 27 3.17 -1.78 1.53
CA LEU A 27 3.95 -2.81 0.86
C LEU A 27 3.10 -4.03 0.51
N THR A 28 2.35 -4.58 1.47
CA THR A 28 1.48 -5.75 1.24
C THR A 28 0.38 -5.43 0.23
N THR A 29 -0.17 -4.22 0.26
CA THR A 29 -1.18 -3.80 -0.72
C THR A 29 -0.60 -3.76 -2.14
N ILE A 30 0.60 -3.20 -2.32
CA ILE A 30 1.29 -3.20 -3.62
C ILE A 30 1.62 -4.65 -4.05
N ASP A 31 2.13 -5.48 -3.15
CA ASP A 31 2.46 -6.89 -3.42
C ASP A 31 1.24 -7.65 -3.95
N VAL A 32 0.08 -7.51 -3.30
CA VAL A 32 -1.18 -8.14 -3.73
C VAL A 32 -1.69 -7.58 -5.07
N LEU A 33 -1.66 -6.26 -5.25
CA LEU A 33 -2.20 -5.64 -6.46
C LEU A 33 -1.33 -5.91 -7.70
N THR A 34 -0.01 -6.00 -7.50
CA THR A 34 0.97 -6.11 -8.58
C THR A 34 1.45 -7.53 -8.82
N GLY A 35 1.41 -8.41 -7.82
CA GLY A 35 1.99 -9.75 -7.87
C GLY A 35 3.52 -9.78 -7.90
N ILE A 36 4.20 -8.65 -7.59
CA ILE A 36 5.64 -8.49 -7.77
C ILE A 36 6.42 -8.90 -6.51
N TYR A 37 7.34 -9.86 -6.67
CA TYR A 37 8.13 -10.44 -5.57
C TYR A 37 9.38 -9.64 -5.16
N ASN A 38 9.74 -8.56 -5.86
CA ASN A 38 10.95 -7.77 -5.51
C ASN A 38 10.70 -6.83 -4.32
N ARG A 39 10.58 -7.41 -3.12
CA ARG A 39 10.32 -6.69 -1.87
C ARG A 39 11.41 -5.68 -1.52
N ASP A 40 12.67 -5.95 -1.83
CA ASP A 40 13.79 -5.06 -1.48
C ASP A 40 13.73 -3.72 -2.24
N PHE A 41 13.40 -3.78 -3.54
CA PHE A 41 13.21 -2.56 -4.33
C PHE A 41 11.97 -1.77 -3.85
N LEU A 42 10.86 -2.47 -3.61
CA LEU A 42 9.62 -1.85 -3.11
C LEU A 42 9.82 -1.20 -1.74
N TRP A 43 10.56 -1.86 -0.86
CA TRP A 43 10.84 -1.33 0.49
C TRP A 43 11.66 -0.04 0.44
N ASN A 44 12.61 0.08 -0.49
CA ASN A 44 13.39 1.32 -0.66
C ASN A 44 12.55 2.48 -1.23
N GLU A 45 11.49 2.18 -1.98
CA GLU A 45 10.62 3.18 -2.61
C GLU A 45 9.33 3.44 -1.81
N ILE A 46 9.10 2.72 -0.71
CA ILE A 46 7.82 2.77 0.01
C ILE A 46 7.51 4.17 0.55
N ASP A 47 8.52 4.86 1.06
CA ASP A 47 8.37 6.22 1.60
C ASP A 47 8.04 7.22 0.49
N ASN A 48 8.63 7.05 -0.70
CA ASN A 48 8.29 7.88 -1.86
C ASN A 48 6.83 7.69 -2.30
N VAL A 49 6.33 6.44 -2.22
CA VAL A 49 4.94 6.11 -2.53
C VAL A 49 3.99 6.68 -1.48
N LEU A 50 4.31 6.52 -0.19
CA LEU A 50 3.53 7.09 0.91
C LEU A 50 3.47 8.61 0.85
N ASP A 51 4.60 9.27 0.60
CA ASP A 51 4.68 10.71 0.38
C ASP A 51 3.78 11.18 -0.77
N PHE A 52 3.78 10.43 -1.87
CA PHE A 52 2.93 10.72 -3.01
C PHE A 52 1.44 10.56 -2.67
N ILE A 53 1.06 9.52 -1.93
CA ILE A 53 -0.32 9.31 -1.46
C ILE A 53 -0.73 10.49 -0.59
N HIS A 54 0.05 10.85 0.43
CA HIS A 54 -0.26 11.96 1.33
C HIS A 54 -0.37 13.30 0.60
N LEU A 55 0.51 13.56 -0.38
CA LEU A 55 0.43 14.76 -1.22
C LEU A 55 -0.87 14.76 -2.04
N THR A 56 -1.25 13.62 -2.62
CA THR A 56 -2.46 13.46 -3.43
C THR A 56 -3.72 13.71 -2.60
N GLN A 57 -3.77 13.21 -1.37
CA GLN A 57 -4.89 13.46 -0.46
C GLN A 57 -4.94 14.90 0.04
N LYS A 58 -3.79 15.50 0.35
CA LYS A 58 -3.70 16.91 0.72
C LYS A 58 -4.17 17.82 -0.42
N ALA A 59 -3.86 17.44 -1.65
CA ALA A 59 -4.39 18.09 -2.84
C ALA A 59 -5.91 17.93 -2.93
N ALA A 60 -6.43 16.70 -2.79
CA ALA A 60 -7.86 16.42 -2.85
C ALA A 60 -8.66 17.20 -1.78
N THR A 61 -8.22 17.16 -0.52
CA THR A 61 -8.84 17.90 0.59
C THR A 61 -8.84 19.41 0.36
N THR A 62 -7.73 19.96 -0.14
CA THR A 62 -7.65 21.39 -0.50
C THR A 62 -8.61 21.75 -1.63
N ARG A 63 -8.80 20.85 -2.61
CA ARG A 63 -9.72 21.05 -3.73
C ARG A 63 -11.17 20.99 -3.26
N ILE A 64 -11.53 20.06 -2.38
CA ILE A 64 -12.91 19.94 -1.85
C ILE A 64 -13.39 21.27 -1.23
N VAL A 65 -12.53 21.95 -0.46
CA VAL A 65 -12.88 23.21 0.22
C VAL A 65 -12.78 24.45 -0.66
N ASN A 66 -12.16 24.37 -1.84
CA ASN A 66 -11.94 25.52 -2.72
C ASN A 66 -12.47 25.27 -4.15
N PRO A 67 -13.69 25.74 -4.45
CA PRO A 67 -14.31 25.59 -5.77
C PRO A 67 -13.48 26.14 -6.94
N PHE A 68 -12.65 27.16 -6.71
CA PHE A 68 -11.80 27.73 -7.76
C PHE A 68 -10.67 26.79 -8.20
N LEU A 69 -10.28 25.85 -7.33
CA LEU A 69 -9.25 24.83 -7.61
C LEU A 69 -9.84 23.54 -8.19
N TRP A 70 -11.14 23.51 -8.49
CA TRP A 70 -11.76 22.35 -9.15
C TRP A 70 -11.34 22.25 -10.61
N SER A 71 -11.16 23.39 -11.29
CA SER A 71 -10.62 23.41 -12.64
C SER A 71 -9.19 22.89 -12.66
N ASP A 72 -8.95 21.80 -13.39
CA ASP A 72 -7.63 21.19 -13.52
C ASP A 72 -6.59 22.15 -14.09
N PHE A 73 -7.00 23.05 -14.99
CA PHE A 73 -6.11 24.06 -15.56
C PHE A 73 -5.61 25.03 -14.49
N ILE A 74 -6.52 25.56 -13.67
CA ILE A 74 -6.17 26.51 -12.61
C ILE A 74 -5.29 25.83 -11.57
N TYR A 75 -5.62 24.59 -11.19
CA TYR A 75 -4.84 23.82 -10.22
C TYR A 75 -3.44 23.49 -10.74
N ALA A 76 -3.30 23.05 -12.01
CA ALA A 76 -2.02 22.73 -12.63
C ALA A 76 -1.06 23.92 -12.72
N LEU A 77 -1.59 25.16 -12.79
CA LEU A 77 -0.79 26.38 -12.78
C LEU A 77 -0.23 26.72 -11.39
N THR A 78 -0.83 26.19 -10.32
CA THR A 78 -0.35 26.41 -8.95
C THR A 78 0.96 25.67 -8.67
N GLN A 79 1.73 26.15 -7.69
CA GLN A 79 2.95 25.46 -7.24
C GLN A 79 2.65 24.03 -6.74
N LYS A 80 1.53 23.85 -6.01
CA LYS A 80 1.09 22.53 -5.52
C LYS A 80 0.70 21.58 -6.65
N GLY A 81 0.05 22.09 -7.69
CA GLY A 81 -0.29 21.31 -8.88
C GLY A 81 0.96 20.80 -9.61
N LYS A 82 1.98 21.66 -9.76
CA LYS A 82 3.26 21.28 -10.37
C LYS A 82 4.01 20.22 -9.56
N GLU A 83 4.04 20.37 -8.23
CA GLU A 83 4.64 19.38 -7.33
C GLU A 83 3.94 18.02 -7.43
N LEU A 84 2.60 18.01 -7.44
CA LEU A 84 1.82 16.78 -7.61
C LEU A 84 2.11 16.11 -8.96
N GLN A 85 2.20 16.88 -10.05
CA GLN A 85 2.55 16.34 -11.36
C GLN A 85 3.97 15.73 -11.39
N LEU A 86 4.94 16.35 -10.71
CA LEU A 86 6.30 15.82 -10.60
C LEU A 86 6.33 14.48 -9.83
N LYS A 87 5.68 14.43 -8.67
CA LYS A 87 5.59 13.21 -7.85
C LYS A 87 4.79 12.11 -8.55
N TYR A 88 3.72 12.48 -9.26
CA TYR A 88 2.96 11.57 -10.11
C TYR A 88 3.84 10.94 -11.21
N ASN A 89 4.63 11.74 -11.92
CA ASN A 89 5.56 11.23 -12.93
C ASN A 89 6.64 10.32 -12.32
N CYS A 90 7.08 10.59 -11.09
CA CYS A 90 7.98 9.71 -10.36
C CYS A 90 7.32 8.37 -10.04
N PHE A 91 6.09 8.39 -9.54
CA PHE A 91 5.30 7.19 -9.25
C PHE A 91 5.10 6.32 -10.50
N ILE A 92 4.72 6.92 -11.63
CA ILE A 92 4.59 6.22 -12.92
C ILE A 92 5.90 5.53 -13.30
N LYS A 93 7.04 6.21 -13.19
CA LYS A 93 8.36 5.63 -13.49
C LYS A 93 8.73 4.49 -12.55
N THR A 94 8.49 4.63 -11.25
CA THR A 94 8.71 3.56 -10.26
C THR A 94 7.88 2.33 -10.64
N PHE A 95 6.62 2.56 -11.04
CA PHE A 95 5.71 1.50 -11.43
C PHE A 95 6.02 0.85 -12.77
N GLU A 96 6.47 1.62 -13.76
CA GLU A 96 7.00 1.08 -15.01
C GLU A 96 8.27 0.27 -14.78
N ALA A 97 9.16 0.71 -13.86
CA ALA A 97 10.35 -0.04 -13.47
C ALA A 97 10.01 -1.36 -12.76
N LEU A 98 8.90 -1.38 -12.01
CA LEU A 98 8.34 -2.59 -11.41
C LEU A 98 7.85 -3.57 -12.48
N LYS A 99 7.00 -3.10 -13.40
CA LYS A 99 6.48 -3.88 -14.53
C LYS A 99 7.58 -4.42 -15.46
N ASN A 100 8.61 -3.64 -15.71
CA ASN A 100 9.72 -4.05 -16.60
C ASN A 100 10.66 -5.07 -15.95
N LYS A 101 10.64 -5.20 -14.61
CA LYS A 101 11.45 -6.18 -13.87
C LYS A 101 10.80 -7.57 -13.80
N ASP A 102 9.58 -7.74 -14.30
CA ASP A 102 8.87 -9.02 -14.47
C ASP A 102 9.48 -9.96 -15.55
N VAL A 103 10.75 -9.79 -15.90
CA VAL A 103 11.53 -10.77 -16.69
C VAL A 103 12.30 -11.74 -15.78
N ILE A 104 12.38 -11.51 -14.47
CA ILE A 104 13.19 -12.36 -13.58
C ILE A 104 12.37 -12.83 -12.36
N ALA A 105 12.00 -14.11 -12.41
CA ALA A 105 11.67 -15.03 -11.31
C ALA A 105 10.17 -15.30 -11.01
N GLY A 106 9.74 -16.52 -11.38
CA GLY A 106 8.67 -17.27 -10.70
C GLY A 106 7.45 -17.56 -11.57
N ASN A 107 7.23 -18.84 -11.91
CA ASN A 107 6.10 -19.43 -12.63
C ASN A 107 4.86 -18.53 -12.87
N LYS A 108 4.63 -18.24 -14.16
CA LYS A 108 3.54 -17.39 -14.69
C LYS A 108 2.13 -18.01 -14.64
N ASP A 109 1.93 -19.14 -13.96
CA ASP A 109 0.72 -19.94 -14.21
C ASP A 109 -0.41 -19.79 -13.17
N ASP A 110 -0.20 -19.21 -11.98
CA ASP A 110 -1.24 -19.25 -10.92
C ASP A 110 -1.56 -17.95 -10.14
N ILE A 111 -0.80 -16.85 -10.27
CA ILE A 111 -1.12 -15.60 -9.55
C ILE A 111 -1.71 -14.57 -10.51
N TYR A 112 -3.04 -14.46 -10.54
CA TYR A 112 -3.73 -13.39 -11.25
C TYR A 112 -3.68 -12.08 -10.45
N SER A 113 -2.61 -11.30 -10.60
CA SER A 113 -2.56 -9.95 -10.04
C SER A 113 -3.70 -9.09 -10.59
N LEU A 114 -4.10 -8.04 -9.86
CA LEU A 114 -5.13 -7.13 -10.35
C LEU A 114 -4.71 -6.49 -11.69
N ILE A 115 -3.42 -6.18 -11.84
CA ILE A 115 -2.86 -5.67 -13.10
C ILE A 115 -3.09 -6.66 -14.24
N ASP A 116 -2.84 -7.96 -14.02
CA ASP A 116 -3.04 -8.98 -15.06
C ASP A 116 -4.49 -9.08 -15.48
N GLN A 117 -5.42 -8.93 -14.53
CA GLN A 117 -6.85 -8.91 -14.81
C GLN A 117 -7.23 -7.68 -15.64
N ILE A 118 -6.73 -6.48 -15.29
CA ILE A 118 -6.98 -5.26 -16.08
C ILE A 118 -6.36 -5.38 -17.48
N ASN A 119 -5.16 -5.95 -17.59
CA ASN A 119 -4.50 -6.17 -18.88
C ASN A 119 -5.26 -7.17 -19.76
N LYS A 120 -5.90 -8.19 -19.18
CA LYS A 120 -6.79 -9.11 -19.91
C LYS A 120 -8.04 -8.39 -20.39
N LEU A 121 -8.66 -7.55 -19.54
CA LEU A 121 -9.85 -6.77 -19.92
C LEU A 121 -9.57 -5.84 -21.10
N ARG A 122 -8.37 -5.26 -21.17
CA ARG A 122 -7.92 -4.44 -22.30
C ARG A 122 -7.92 -5.18 -23.65
N GLN A 123 -7.81 -6.51 -23.65
CA GLN A 123 -7.90 -7.30 -24.90
C GLN A 123 -9.33 -7.31 -25.48
N TYR A 124 -10.34 -7.06 -24.64
CA TYR A 124 -11.75 -7.05 -25.01
C TYR A 124 -12.32 -5.63 -25.15
N ASP A 125 -11.69 -4.64 -24.52
CA ASP A 125 -12.11 -3.24 -24.56
C ASP A 125 -10.98 -2.32 -25.03
N SER A 126 -11.10 -1.83 -26.27
CA SER A 126 -10.13 -0.94 -26.91
C SER A 126 -10.15 0.50 -26.37
N THR A 127 -11.09 0.84 -25.47
CA THR A 127 -11.13 2.15 -24.81
C THR A 127 -10.15 2.25 -23.63
N ILE A 128 -9.61 1.11 -23.17
CA ILE A 128 -8.65 1.05 -22.05
C ILE A 128 -7.25 1.44 -22.53
N ASN A 129 -6.83 2.65 -22.18
CA ASN A 129 -5.48 3.17 -22.46
C ASN A 129 -4.39 2.51 -21.60
N ASP A 130 -3.13 2.61 -22.03
CA ASP A 130 -1.97 2.05 -21.32
C ASP A 130 -1.76 2.60 -19.89
N ILE A 131 -2.33 3.76 -19.58
CA ILE A 131 -2.24 4.39 -18.25
C ILE A 131 -3.30 3.89 -17.26
N THR A 132 -4.39 3.31 -17.77
CA THR A 132 -5.56 2.87 -16.99
C THR A 132 -5.17 1.89 -15.87
N PRO A 133 -4.33 0.86 -16.10
CA PRO A 133 -3.92 -0.06 -15.03
C PRO A 133 -3.21 0.66 -13.88
N ILE A 134 -2.46 1.73 -14.18
CA ILE A 134 -1.72 2.49 -13.17
C ILE A 134 -2.66 3.38 -12.35
N HIS A 135 -3.67 3.97 -12.99
CA HIS A 135 -4.70 4.75 -12.30
C HIS A 135 -5.56 3.89 -11.38
N GLU A 136 -6.01 2.73 -11.87
CA GLU A 136 -6.77 1.78 -11.05
C GLU A 136 -5.94 1.28 -9.88
N LEU A 137 -4.69 0.88 -10.12
CA LEU A 137 -3.77 0.51 -9.05
C LEU A 137 -3.65 1.59 -7.99
N LEU A 138 -3.46 2.85 -8.40
CA LEU A 138 -3.34 3.96 -7.46
C LEU A 138 -4.62 4.13 -6.64
N GLY A 139 -5.79 4.01 -7.27
CA GLY A 139 -7.08 4.05 -6.58
C GLY A 139 -7.21 2.95 -5.52
N PHE A 140 -6.93 1.70 -5.90
CA PHE A 140 -6.97 0.56 -4.97
C PHE A 140 -5.90 0.64 -3.89
N LEU A 141 -4.71 1.15 -4.22
CA LEU A 141 -3.63 1.33 -3.26
C LEU A 141 -4.04 2.33 -2.19
N ILE A 142 -4.52 3.52 -2.56
CA ILE A 142 -4.97 4.54 -1.61
C ILE A 142 -6.09 3.99 -0.72
N ALA A 143 -7.12 3.38 -1.32
CA ALA A 143 -8.25 2.85 -0.56
C ALA A 143 -7.84 1.71 0.38
N GLY A 144 -7.02 0.77 -0.09
CA GLY A 144 -6.62 -0.42 0.66
C GLY A 144 -5.63 -0.11 1.78
N TYR A 145 -4.64 0.74 1.51
CA TYR A 145 -3.61 1.09 2.47
C TYR A 145 -4.19 1.85 3.67
N GLU A 146 -4.91 2.93 3.42
CA GLU A 146 -5.33 3.84 4.50
C GLU A 146 -6.34 3.21 5.45
N THR A 147 -7.34 2.54 4.88
CA THR A 147 -8.40 1.90 5.67
C THR A 147 -7.85 0.76 6.51
N SER A 148 -6.98 -0.07 5.94
CA SER A 148 -6.37 -1.20 6.63
C SER A 148 -5.38 -0.73 7.70
N ALA A 149 -4.52 0.25 7.40
CA ALA A 149 -3.58 0.80 8.38
C ALA A 149 -4.30 1.41 9.58
N LEU A 150 -5.34 2.23 9.34
CA LEU A 150 -6.15 2.80 10.41
C LEU A 150 -6.86 1.72 11.23
N THR A 151 -7.41 0.70 10.57
CA THR A 151 -8.10 -0.41 11.25
C THR A 151 -7.14 -1.19 12.14
N ILE A 152 -5.94 -1.50 11.66
CA ILE A 152 -4.91 -2.20 12.44
C ILE A 152 -4.46 -1.35 13.63
N ILE A 153 -4.20 -0.05 13.42
CA ILE A 153 -3.83 0.88 14.50
C ILE A 153 -4.92 0.94 15.56
N ALA A 154 -6.19 1.07 15.16
CA ALA A 154 -7.31 1.11 16.08
C ALA A 154 -7.47 -0.23 16.83
N ALA A 155 -7.35 -1.36 16.15
CA ALA A 155 -7.41 -2.68 16.77
C ALA A 155 -6.30 -2.87 17.81
N LEU A 156 -5.05 -2.51 17.46
CA LEU A 156 -3.91 -2.55 18.38
C LEU A 156 -4.11 -1.61 19.57
N PHE A 157 -4.66 -0.43 19.35
CA PHE A 157 -4.98 0.51 20.42
C PHE A 157 -6.02 -0.07 21.39
N PHE A 158 -7.14 -0.60 20.89
CA PHE A 158 -8.17 -1.19 21.76
C PHE A 158 -7.66 -2.42 22.51
N MET A 159 -6.87 -3.29 21.87
CA MET A 159 -6.21 -4.40 22.55
C MET A 159 -5.16 -3.93 23.58
N GLY A 160 -4.47 -2.82 23.32
CA GLY A 160 -3.50 -2.26 24.27
C GLY A 160 -4.16 -1.65 25.51
N VAL A 161 -5.41 -1.22 25.41
CA VAL A 161 -6.20 -0.65 26.52
C VAL A 161 -6.86 -1.73 27.37
N ASP A 162 -7.28 -2.85 26.75
CA ASP A 162 -7.96 -3.96 27.43
C ASP A 162 -7.11 -5.24 27.40
N GLU A 163 -6.44 -5.49 28.53
CA GLU A 163 -5.56 -6.66 28.69
C GLU A 163 -6.33 -8.00 28.65
N GLU A 164 -7.61 -8.02 29.05
CA GLU A 164 -8.43 -9.23 28.98
C GLU A 164 -8.68 -9.60 27.51
N VAL A 165 -9.08 -8.63 26.70
CA VAL A 165 -9.28 -8.82 25.25
C VAL A 165 -7.97 -9.20 24.56
N GLN A 166 -6.86 -8.55 24.90
CA GLN A 166 -5.55 -8.88 24.34
C GLN A 166 -5.13 -10.32 24.64
N ASN A 167 -5.31 -10.78 25.88
CA ASN A 167 -4.94 -12.13 26.28
C ASN A 167 -5.81 -13.19 25.59
N LYS A 168 -7.13 -12.96 25.51
CA LYS A 168 -8.05 -13.83 24.75
C LYS A 168 -7.66 -13.95 23.28
N ALA A 169 -7.44 -12.83 22.61
CA ALA A 169 -7.01 -12.84 21.20
C ALA A 169 -5.68 -13.59 21.01
N ARG A 170 -4.73 -13.43 21.94
CA ARG A 170 -3.45 -14.15 21.91
C ARG A 170 -3.63 -15.66 22.11
N GLU A 171 -4.53 -16.09 22.99
CA GLU A 171 -4.86 -17.50 23.22
C GLU A 171 -5.53 -18.12 22.00
N GLU A 172 -6.52 -17.45 21.40
CA GLU A 172 -7.19 -17.90 20.17
C GLU A 172 -6.20 -18.11 19.02
N ILE A 173 -5.30 -17.14 18.79
CA ILE A 173 -4.26 -17.26 17.77
C ILE A 173 -3.36 -18.48 18.06
N LYS A 174 -2.92 -18.67 19.31
CA LYS A 174 -2.10 -19.83 19.67
C LYS A 174 -2.80 -21.15 19.39
N LEU A 175 -4.08 -21.27 19.78
CA LEU A 175 -4.88 -22.47 19.55
C LEU A 175 -4.95 -22.82 18.06
N ILE A 176 -5.29 -21.86 17.21
CA ILE A 176 -5.38 -22.07 15.74
C ILE A 176 -4.03 -22.53 15.17
N PHE A 177 -2.92 -21.90 15.56
CA PHE A 177 -1.60 -22.25 15.02
C PHE A 177 -0.99 -23.52 15.64
N GLU A 178 -1.44 -23.95 16.82
CA GLU A 178 -1.06 -25.22 17.44
C GLU A 178 -1.86 -26.40 16.86
N GLU A 179 -3.15 -26.20 16.55
CA GLU A 179 -3.99 -27.19 15.84
C GLU A 179 -3.46 -27.47 14.43
N ASN A 180 -3.09 -26.43 13.67
CA ASN A 180 -2.51 -26.59 12.33
C ASN A 180 -1.20 -27.39 12.31
N LYS A 181 -0.41 -27.42 13.39
CA LYS A 181 0.79 -28.27 13.47
C LYS A 181 0.49 -29.76 13.61
N ASN A 182 -0.73 -30.10 14.03
CA ASN A 182 -1.15 -31.50 14.23
C ASN A 182 -1.89 -32.06 13.00
N GLU A 183 -2.28 -31.23 12.03
CA GLU A 183 -2.95 -31.66 10.79
C GLU A 183 -1.98 -31.94 9.61
N ASP A 184 -0.71 -31.52 9.72
CA ASP A 184 0.35 -31.76 8.73
C ASP A 184 1.19 -33.04 8.99
N LEU A 185 0.65 -34.02 9.73
CA LEU A 185 1.26 -35.35 10.01
C LEU A 185 0.41 -36.50 9.48
#